data_AF-X1VZF6-F1
#
_entry.id   AF-X1VZF6-F1
#
_cell.length_a   1.000
_cell.length_b   1.000
_cell.length_c   1.000
_cell.angle_alpha   90.00
_cell.angle_beta   90.00
_cell.angle_gamma   90.00
#
_symmetry.space_group_name_H-M   'P 1'
#
loop_
_entity.id
_entity.type
_entity.pdbx_description
1 polymer ?
#
loop_
_entity_poly.entity_id
_entity_poly.type
_entity_poly.pdbx_seq_one_letter_code
_entity_poly.pdbx_strand_id
1 'polypeptide(L)' 'GLAIAHEGILIDKKDLIHASSLAKKTAKVDFINYYFADGDPLFDGIMIYKFVPLE' A
#
# COMPACT_ATOMS: atom_id res chain seq x y z
N GLY A 1 -13.84 -5.06 -14.79
CA GLY A 1 -13.64 -4.32 -13.53
C GLY A 1 -12.64 -5.07 -12.70
N LEU A 2 -11.54 -4.42 -12.31
CA LEU A 2 -10.54 -5.01 -11.43
C LEU A 2 -10.82 -4.51 -10.01
N ALA A 3 -10.98 -5.41 -9.04
CA ALA A 3 -11.28 -5.04 -7.67
C ALA A 3 -10.04 -4.55 -6.89
N ILE A 4 -8.85 -5.09 -7.19
CA ILE A 4 -7.59 -4.77 -6.51
C ILE A 4 -6.50 -4.58 -7.57
N ALA A 5 -5.92 -3.38 -7.60
CA ALA A 5 -4.86 -3.02 -8.55
C ALA A 5 -3.45 -3.19 -7.99
N HIS A 6 -3.28 -3.11 -6.67
CA HIS A 6 -1.97 -3.14 -6.00
C HIS A 6 -2.08 -3.63 -4.56
N GLU A 7 -1.04 -4.32 -4.06
CA GLU A 7 -0.97 -4.85 -2.69
C GLU A 7 0.36 -4.50 -1.99
N GLY A 8 0.34 -4.49 -0.66
CA GLY A 8 1.51 -4.23 0.18
C GLY A 8 1.20 -4.40 1.68
N ILE A 9 2.22 -4.25 2.52
CA ILE A 9 2.11 -4.36 3.99
C ILE A 9 2.24 -2.99 4.63
N LEU A 10 1.24 -2.60 5.42
CA LEU A 10 1.28 -1.39 6.24
C LEU A 10 1.86 -1.71 7.62
N ILE A 11 2.96 -1.06 7.98
CA ILE A 11 3.65 -1.21 9.27
C ILE A 11 3.52 0.09 10.05
N ASP A 12 3.27 -0.03 11.36
CA ASP A 12 3.14 1.08 12.30
C ASP A 12 2.16 2.19 11.86
N LYS A 13 1.17 1.81 11.03
CA LYS A 13 0.17 2.72 10.43
C LYS A 13 0.78 3.87 9.61
N LYS A 14 2.03 3.73 9.18
CA LYS A 14 2.77 4.79 8.48
C LYS A 14 3.49 4.27 7.26
N ASP A 15 4.27 3.22 7.41
CA ASP A 15 5.15 2.76 6.35
C ASP A 15 4.47 1.69 5.51
N LEU A 16 4.35 1.93 4.21
CA LEU A 16 3.94 0.91 3.23
C LEU A 16 5.19 0.23 2.67
N ILE A 17 5.26 -1.09 2.82
CA ILE A 17 6.23 -1.93 2.12
C ILE A 17 5.53 -2.63 0.96
N HIS A 18 6.00 -2.37 -0.26
CA HIS A 18 5.40 -2.93 -1.47
C HIS A 18 6.44 -3.16 -2.57
N ALA A 19 6.12 -4.03 -3.53
CA ALA A 19 6.92 -4.20 -4.75
C ALA A 19 6.62 -3.04 -5.72
N SER A 20 7.61 -2.17 -5.96
CA SER A 20 7.44 -1.02 -6.83
C SER A 20 7.93 -1.32 -8.24
N SER A 21 7.04 -1.16 -9.23
CA SER A 21 7.38 -1.26 -10.65
C SER A 21 8.28 -0.10 -11.10
N LEU A 22 8.07 1.10 -10.55
CA LEU A 22 8.88 2.29 -10.84
C LEU A 22 10.31 2.16 -10.29
N ALA A 23 10.45 1.73 -9.03
CA ALA A 23 11.76 1.59 -8.39
C ALA A 23 12.48 0.27 -8.75
N LYS A 24 11.79 -0.66 -9.41
CA LYS A 24 12.27 -2.01 -9.79
C LYS A 24 12.78 -2.84 -8.60
N LYS A 25 12.21 -2.60 -7.41
CA LYS A 25 12.56 -3.29 -6.16
C LYS A 25 11.45 -3.14 -5.13
N THR A 26 11.53 -3.92 -4.06
CA THR A 26 10.74 -3.66 -2.85
C THR A 26 11.14 -2.31 -2.25
N ALA A 27 10.15 -1.45 -2.03
CA ALA A 27 10.34 -0.12 -1.49
C ALA A 27 9.58 0.02 -0.17
N LYS A 28 10.12 0.87 0.70
CA LYS A 28 9.48 1.35 1.92
C LYS A 28 9.17 2.83 1.72
N VAL A 29 7.90 3.21 1.78
CA VAL A 29 7.42 4.58 1.55
C VAL A 29 6.46 5.00 2.65
N ASP A 30 6.29 6.31 2.85
CA ASP A 30 5.20 6.82 3.69
C ASP A 30 3.86 6.59 2.98
N PHE A 31 2.92 5.92 3.65
CA PHE A 31 1.66 5.48 3.07
C PHE A 31 0.77 6.63 2.62
N ILE A 32 0.67 7.70 3.42
CA ILE A 32 -0.19 8.84 3.08
C ILE A 32 0.39 9.60 1.89
N ASN A 33 1.70 9.84 1.88
CA ASN A 33 2.35 10.48 0.74
C ASN A 33 2.26 9.64 -0.53
N TYR A 34 2.35 8.31 -0.41
CA TYR A 34 2.15 7.41 -1.54
C TYR A 34 0.71 7.45 -2.05
N TYR A 35 -0.28 7.37 -1.16
CA TYR A 35 -1.69 7.30 -1.53
C TYR A 35 -2.19 8.60 -2.17
N PHE A 36 -1.72 9.76 -1.70
CA PHE A 36 -2.11 11.08 -2.19
C PHE A 36 -1.01 11.75 -3.03
N ALA A 37 -0.36 10.98 -3.90
CA ALA A 37 0.67 11.52 -4.79
C ALA A 37 0.09 12.66 -5.64
N ASP A 38 0.80 13.80 -5.69
CA ASP A 38 0.39 15.02 -6.41
C ASP A 38 -0.94 15.66 -5.92
N GLY A 39 -1.40 15.29 -4.73
CA GLY A 39 -2.59 15.88 -4.09
C GLY A 39 -3.90 15.14 -4.35
N ASP A 40 -3.90 14.17 -5.26
CA ASP A 40 -5.05 13.34 -5.59
C ASP A 40 -4.84 11.89 -5.12
N PRO A 41 -5.91 11.17 -4.73
CA PRO A 41 -5.79 9.76 -4.34
C PRO A 41 -5.46 8.89 -5.56
N LEU A 42 -4.43 8.04 -5.44
CA LEU A 42 -4.03 7.07 -6.47
C LEU A 42 -5.08 5.97 -6.72
N PHE A 43 -5.92 5.68 -5.71
CA PHE A 43 -6.93 4.63 -5.75
C PHE A 43 -8.26 5.15 -5.21
N ASP A 44 -9.37 4.56 -5.65
CA ASP A 44 -10.71 4.89 -5.15
C ASP A 44 -10.93 4.46 -3.69
N GLY A 45 -10.11 3.54 -3.17
CA GLY A 45 -10.18 3.08 -1.79
C GLY A 45 -9.11 2.05 -1.42
N ILE A 46 -9.15 1.60 -0.16
CA ILE A 46 -8.26 0.56 0.39
C ILE A 46 -9.04 -0.53 1.10
N MET A 47 -8.50 -1.75 1.07
CA MET A 47 -8.92 -2.86 1.92
C MET A 47 -7.81 -3.14 2.95
N ILE A 48 -8.18 -3.27 4.22
CA ILE A 48 -7.23 -3.52 5.31
C ILE A 48 -7.46 -4.92 5.89
N TYR A 49 -6.42 -5.74 5.85
CA TYR A 49 -6.37 -7.04 6.50
C TYR A 49 -5.32 -7.01 7.61
N LYS A 50 -5.47 -7.89 8.60
CA LYS A 50 -4.46 -8.12 9.64
C LYS A 50 -4.14 -9.60 9.73
N PHE A 51 -2.87 -9.93 9.97
CA PHE A 51 -2.51 -11.29 10.36
C PHE A 51 -3.07 -11.58 11.76
N VAL A 52 -3.75 -12.71 11.88
CA VAL A 52 -4.20 -13.27 13.15
C VAL A 52 -3.42 -14.55 13.40
N PRO A 53 -3.05 -14.88 14.65
CA PRO A 53 -2.44 -16.16 14.96
C PRO A 53 -3.30 -17.33 14.44
N LEU A 54 -2.64 -18.39 13.99
CA LEU A 54 -3.32 -19.67 13.77
C LEU A 54 -3.56 -20.31 15.14
N GLU A 55 -4.78 -20.79 15.38
CA GLU A 55 -5.15 -21.53 16.60
C GLU A 55 -4.44 -22.89 16.67
#